data_AF-A0A1F5P3B7-F1
#
_entry.id   AF-A0A1F5P3B7-F1
#
_cell.length_a   1.000
_cell.length_b   1.000
_cell.length_c   1.000
_cell.angle_alpha   90.00
_cell.angle_beta   90.00
_cell.angle_gamma   90.00
#
_symmetry.space_group_name_H-M   'P 1'
#
loop_
_entity.id
_entity.type
_entity.pdbx_description
1 polymer ?
#
loop_
_entity_poly.entity_id
_entity_poly.type
_entity_poly.pdbx_seq_one_letter_code
_entity_poly.pdbx_strand_id
1 'polypeptide(L)'
;MFANWRTNPSFPLEEVFYFLIPKNMKKIPALLTILALLILPLGQAQSFVSATAQSYLAAHADSPWSTMALSVLGADNIPTDHLKSVSGNSAINYTAPILAIAALGENPRTFGSQDYVSALKSYHTVGQIGDPGLLNDDIFGILALISAGENTNDSAITDAKTFLMNSQNADGGWGFGTGASSDTNTTAAAILALKSAGISGSDASIQNALSYLHGAQNSDGGITYDPQSSFGTDSDSSSTAWTIWALNALGINPGTWDKSGNNPTTYLNGNQAAGGYFSYQPGFSEDAFSAVTTAYAVIALSGKTLPLHIFSAPLEEFLFRIEGNAEQICAGKVPGPTALDIVKNAALICGFAYHISDTSFGPYLDQIGSDTAQGLIGWLYLVNNLSPSVGADNYVLETGDEVLWYYGDYRWLPTRLTLDDTEISAGASATAKVEVFENGAFRALEGATVYYGANSIQTNSNGEAALTPNAGFYQIYAEKDGYVRTNKALFQVGNPESENVNLSVTVNAGQVGGETEEPPQTISFTVNPSNIDFGTLNKGQNASRDLAILNNGTTNLSIETVVSGDDLFKQNLKVGDAIWSQYETDLAAGADTQTQAVLSVPTFYSGGSGEKNGILTFWATAQ
;
A
#
# COMPACT_ATOMS: atom_id res chain seq x y z
N MET A 1 59.00 25.75 51.31
CA MET A 1 59.61 26.99 51.87
C MET A 1 58.51 28.05 51.98
N PHE A 2 58.57 28.87 53.04
CA PHE A 2 57.61 29.92 53.43
C PHE A 2 57.14 30.82 52.26
N ALA A 3 55.88 31.25 52.07
CA ALA A 3 54.72 31.63 52.91
C ALA A 3 54.49 33.16 53.00
N ASN A 4 53.20 33.57 52.90
CA ASN A 4 52.62 34.93 53.06
C ASN A 4 52.86 35.94 51.90
N TRP A 5 51.95 36.89 51.55
CA TRP A 5 50.58 37.21 52.01
C TRP A 5 49.78 38.06 50.97
N ARG A 6 48.44 37.90 50.94
CA ARG A 6 47.34 38.88 50.71
C ARG A 6 47.30 39.90 49.52
N THR A 7 46.18 39.80 48.77
CA THR A 7 45.21 40.85 48.30
C THR A 7 45.50 41.87 47.18
N ASN A 8 44.56 41.86 46.19
CA ASN A 8 44.09 42.85 45.18
C ASN A 8 43.85 44.31 45.68
N PRO A 9 43.47 45.32 44.84
CA PRO A 9 43.43 45.45 43.35
C PRO A 9 43.85 46.85 42.75
N SER A 10 43.64 47.04 41.41
CA SER A 10 43.23 48.28 40.65
C SER A 10 44.17 49.48 40.31
N PHE A 11 44.28 49.78 38.99
CA PHE A 11 44.25 51.07 38.18
C PHE A 11 44.74 52.46 38.74
N PRO A 12 44.96 53.54 37.93
CA PRO A 12 45.48 53.72 36.53
C PRO A 12 46.42 54.96 36.28
N LEU A 13 46.93 55.13 35.03
CA LEU A 13 47.25 56.38 34.22
C LEU A 13 48.22 57.51 34.70
N GLU A 14 49.11 58.02 33.78
CA GLU A 14 49.22 59.44 33.28
C GLU A 14 50.48 59.82 32.43
N GLU A 15 50.28 60.71 31.42
CA GLU A 15 51.15 61.68 30.65
C GLU A 15 52.47 61.21 29.93
N VAL A 16 53.25 61.96 29.10
CA VAL A 16 53.38 63.42 28.77
C VAL A 16 53.56 63.72 27.24
N PHE A 17 53.15 64.91 26.77
CA PHE A 17 53.32 65.55 25.42
C PHE A 17 54.74 65.98 24.95
N TYR A 18 54.90 66.30 23.64
CA TYR A 18 55.45 67.61 23.16
C TYR A 18 54.97 68.00 21.73
N PHE A 19 55.12 69.29 21.35
CA PHE A 19 54.40 70.03 20.29
C PHE A 19 55.22 70.39 19.02
N LEU A 20 54.56 70.58 17.84
CA LEU A 20 54.60 71.82 17.00
C LEU A 20 53.73 71.74 15.71
N ILE A 21 53.20 72.90 15.25
CA ILE A 21 52.21 73.06 14.15
C ILE A 21 52.52 74.31 13.30
N PRO A 22 52.25 74.33 11.97
CA PRO A 22 51.92 75.56 11.23
C PRO A 22 50.42 75.66 10.84
N LYS A 23 49.86 76.88 10.87
CA LYS A 23 48.42 77.18 10.68
C LYS A 23 48.02 77.40 9.22
N ASN A 24 46.84 76.91 8.80
CA ASN A 24 45.67 77.76 8.48
C ASN A 24 44.44 77.03 7.88
N MET A 25 43.34 77.02 8.62
CA MET A 25 41.93 77.21 8.18
C MET A 25 41.41 76.54 6.88
N LYS A 26 40.62 75.46 7.03
CA LYS A 26 39.14 75.50 7.14
C LYS A 26 38.57 74.08 7.43
N LYS A 27 37.36 74.02 7.98
CA LYS A 27 36.75 72.78 8.53
C LYS A 27 36.22 71.85 7.43
N ILE A 28 36.65 70.60 7.43
CA ILE A 28 35.97 69.42 6.84
C ILE A 28 36.18 68.26 7.83
N PRO A 29 35.16 67.48 8.24
CA PRO A 29 35.34 66.36 9.15
C PRO A 29 36.10 65.21 8.48
N ALA A 30 36.84 64.45 9.27
CA ALA A 30 37.86 63.52 8.79
C ALA A 30 37.29 62.27 8.11
N LEU A 31 37.99 61.85 7.06
CA LEU A 31 37.90 60.51 6.49
C LEU A 31 38.44 59.51 7.53
N LEU A 32 37.53 58.82 8.23
CA LEU A 32 37.89 57.72 9.14
C LEU A 32 37.69 56.41 8.39
N THR A 33 38.80 55.76 8.04
CA THR A 33 38.85 54.46 7.38
C THR A 33 38.27 53.37 8.27
N ILE A 34 36.96 53.16 8.21
CA ILE A 34 36.34 51.93 8.65
C ILE A 34 36.63 50.89 7.56
N LEU A 35 37.69 50.10 7.78
CA LEU A 35 37.88 48.82 7.09
C LEU A 35 36.86 47.82 7.68
N ALA A 36 35.58 48.04 7.39
CA ALA A 36 34.57 47.02 7.58
C ALA A 36 34.95 45.87 6.64
N LEU A 37 35.18 44.68 7.19
CA LEU A 37 35.25 43.50 6.35
C LEU A 37 33.92 43.39 5.63
N LEU A 38 33.96 43.52 4.31
CA LEU A 38 32.94 42.99 3.41
C LEU A 38 33.07 41.46 3.46
N ILE A 39 32.64 40.88 4.58
CA ILE A 39 32.12 39.52 4.59
C ILE A 39 30.81 39.64 3.83
N LEU A 40 30.89 39.53 2.49
CA LEU A 40 29.77 39.03 1.72
C LEU A 40 29.32 37.76 2.43
N PRO A 41 28.04 37.62 2.84
CA PRO A 41 27.57 36.33 3.25
C PRO A 41 27.77 35.43 2.04
N LEU A 42 28.66 34.43 2.18
CA LEU A 42 28.58 33.22 1.36
C LEU A 42 27.17 32.71 1.62
N GLY A 43 26.27 32.97 0.68
CA GLY A 43 24.87 32.64 0.80
C GLY A 43 24.78 31.13 0.95
N GLN A 44 24.58 30.66 2.18
CA GLN A 44 24.17 29.30 2.38
C GLN A 44 22.83 29.18 1.67
N ALA A 45 22.77 28.35 0.62
CA ALA A 45 21.53 28.06 -0.07
C ALA A 45 20.52 27.66 1.00
N GLN A 46 19.44 28.44 1.13
CA GLN A 46 18.35 28.12 2.03
C GLN A 46 17.86 26.72 1.67
N SER A 47 17.61 25.85 2.65
CA SER A 47 17.00 24.55 2.37
C SER A 47 15.49 24.69 2.39
N PHE A 48 14.78 23.93 1.55
CA PHE A 48 13.32 23.78 1.65
C PHE A 48 12.88 23.48 3.09
N VAL A 49 11.94 24.29 3.61
CA VAL A 49 11.32 24.10 4.92
C VAL A 49 9.89 23.61 4.70
N SER A 50 9.71 22.28 4.77
CA SER A 50 8.44 21.62 4.51
C SER A 50 7.32 22.05 5.47
N ALA A 51 7.63 22.20 6.76
CA ALA A 51 6.64 22.51 7.80
C ALA A 51 5.96 23.88 7.62
N THR A 52 6.71 24.90 7.15
CA THR A 52 6.13 26.23 6.87
C THR A 52 5.31 26.23 5.60
N ALA A 53 5.74 25.52 4.55
CA ALA A 53 4.94 25.32 3.34
C ALA A 53 3.65 24.55 3.61
N GLN A 54 3.69 23.49 4.44
CA GLN A 54 2.51 22.75 4.87
C GLN A 54 1.52 23.67 5.61
N SER A 55 2.01 24.47 6.54
CA SER A 55 1.20 25.41 7.32
C SER A 55 0.54 26.46 6.43
N TYR A 56 1.28 26.97 5.43
CA TYR A 56 0.76 27.91 4.45
C TYR A 56 -0.32 27.29 3.54
N LEU A 57 -0.06 26.10 2.99
CA LEU A 57 -1.00 25.38 2.12
C LEU A 57 -2.27 24.94 2.86
N ALA A 58 -2.16 24.54 4.14
CA ALA A 58 -3.32 24.18 4.96
C ALA A 58 -4.27 25.38 5.19
N ALA A 59 -3.74 26.61 5.22
CA ALA A 59 -4.54 27.84 5.27
C ALA A 59 -5.15 28.22 3.90
N HIS A 60 -4.68 27.62 2.81
CA HIS A 60 -5.09 27.88 1.42
C HIS A 60 -5.46 26.57 0.69
N ALA A 61 -6.21 25.70 1.39
CA ALA A 61 -6.60 24.36 0.93
C ALA A 61 -7.95 24.36 0.17
N ASP A 62 -8.12 25.32 -0.75
CA ASP A 62 -9.32 25.52 -1.58
C ASP A 62 -9.11 25.08 -3.05
N SER A 63 -7.94 24.54 -3.37
CA SER A 63 -7.52 24.13 -4.71
C SER A 63 -7.01 22.68 -4.74
N PRO A 64 -7.31 21.90 -5.81
CA PRO A 64 -6.77 20.55 -5.98
C PRO A 64 -5.24 20.49 -5.92
N TRP A 65 -4.56 21.56 -6.33
CA TRP A 65 -3.10 21.68 -6.24
C TRP A 65 -2.61 21.73 -4.80
N SER A 66 -3.26 22.52 -3.93
CA SER A 66 -2.95 22.56 -2.50
C SER A 66 -3.16 21.18 -1.86
N THR A 67 -4.23 20.48 -2.22
CA THR A 67 -4.50 19.11 -1.75
C THR A 67 -3.40 18.12 -2.14
N MET A 68 -2.97 18.13 -3.41
CA MET A 68 -1.88 17.28 -3.90
C MET A 68 -0.55 17.56 -3.18
N ALA A 69 -0.23 18.83 -2.91
CA ALA A 69 0.98 19.19 -2.19
C ALA A 69 0.90 18.82 -0.70
N LEU A 70 -0.26 18.96 -0.08
CA LEU A 70 -0.50 18.52 1.31
C LEU A 70 -0.42 17.00 1.46
N SER A 71 -0.90 16.20 0.48
CA SER A 71 -0.79 14.75 0.54
C SER A 71 0.66 14.28 0.36
N VAL A 72 1.45 14.94 -0.50
CA VAL A 72 2.90 14.71 -0.61
C VAL A 72 3.65 15.02 0.69
N LEU A 73 3.18 16.00 1.46
CA LEU A 73 3.75 16.35 2.77
C LEU A 73 3.28 15.42 3.90
N GLY A 74 2.35 14.50 3.65
CA GLY A 74 1.79 13.62 4.66
C GLY A 74 0.93 14.35 5.69
N ALA A 75 0.24 15.43 5.28
CA ALA A 75 -0.62 16.19 6.18
C ALA A 75 -1.89 15.42 6.54
N ASP A 76 -2.25 15.40 7.83
CA ASP A 76 -3.54 14.89 8.29
C ASP A 76 -4.70 15.86 8.02
N ASN A 77 -5.93 15.34 7.93
CA ASN A 77 -7.18 16.11 7.84
C ASN A 77 -7.22 17.15 6.70
N ILE A 78 -6.66 16.81 5.53
CA ILE A 78 -6.64 17.69 4.35
C ILE A 78 -8.08 18.06 3.95
N PRO A 79 -8.42 19.35 3.80
CA PRO A 79 -9.75 19.78 3.35
C PRO A 79 -10.04 19.32 1.92
N THR A 80 -11.16 18.61 1.71
CA THR A 80 -11.55 18.03 0.42
C THR A 80 -12.90 18.49 -0.11
N ASP A 81 -13.61 19.40 0.57
CA ASP A 81 -14.95 19.84 0.13
C ASP A 81 -14.94 20.47 -1.26
N HIS A 82 -13.86 21.15 -1.65
CA HIS A 82 -13.68 21.71 -3.00
C HIS A 82 -13.52 20.64 -4.11
N LEU A 83 -13.29 19.37 -3.75
CA LEU A 83 -13.22 18.23 -4.68
C LEU A 83 -14.58 17.53 -4.86
N LYS A 84 -15.57 17.82 -4.00
CA LYS A 84 -16.89 17.15 -4.02
C LYS A 84 -17.79 17.63 -5.16
N SER A 85 -17.49 18.75 -5.80
CA SER A 85 -18.19 19.22 -6.99
C SER A 85 -17.24 19.92 -7.97
N VAL A 86 -17.47 19.73 -9.27
CA VAL A 86 -16.77 20.45 -10.33
C VAL A 86 -17.68 21.55 -10.88
N SER A 87 -17.20 22.78 -10.93
CA SER A 87 -17.89 23.93 -11.53
C SER A 87 -17.31 24.23 -12.90
N GLY A 88 -18.03 23.84 -13.96
CA GLY A 88 -17.64 24.16 -15.34
C GLY A 88 -18.16 23.17 -16.37
N ASN A 89 -17.75 23.37 -17.62
CA ASN A 89 -18.23 22.63 -18.80
C ASN A 89 -17.12 22.36 -19.84
N SER A 90 -15.87 22.24 -19.39
CA SER A 90 -14.74 21.77 -20.22
C SER A 90 -13.97 20.64 -19.54
N ALA A 91 -13.16 19.92 -20.33
CA ALA A 91 -12.39 18.76 -19.86
C ALA A 91 -11.46 19.12 -18.68
N ILE A 92 -10.74 20.24 -18.79
CA ILE A 92 -9.77 20.71 -17.76
C ILE A 92 -10.39 20.93 -16.37
N ASN A 93 -11.72 21.15 -16.28
CA ASN A 93 -12.37 21.30 -14.97
C ASN A 93 -12.37 19.99 -14.16
N TYR A 94 -12.26 18.82 -14.82
CA TYR A 94 -12.27 17.51 -14.16
C TYR A 94 -10.85 16.99 -13.84
N THR A 95 -9.83 17.42 -14.57
CA THR A 95 -8.50 16.79 -14.53
C THR A 95 -7.77 17.00 -13.19
N ALA A 96 -7.66 18.25 -12.72
CA ALA A 96 -7.00 18.55 -11.46
C ALA A 96 -7.74 17.96 -10.23
N PRO A 97 -9.09 17.98 -10.15
CA PRO A 97 -9.83 17.23 -9.14
C PRO A 97 -9.57 15.72 -9.16
N ILE A 98 -9.57 15.07 -10.34
CA ILE A 98 -9.26 13.63 -10.45
C ILE A 98 -7.85 13.34 -9.93
N LEU A 99 -6.84 14.13 -10.33
CA LEU A 99 -5.46 14.00 -9.85
C LEU A 99 -5.36 14.14 -8.32
N ALA A 100 -6.08 15.09 -7.73
CA ALA A 100 -6.08 15.31 -6.29
C ALA A 100 -6.80 14.21 -5.50
N ILE A 101 -7.95 13.73 -5.98
CA ILE A 101 -8.70 12.62 -5.38
C ILE A 101 -7.84 11.34 -5.41
N ALA A 102 -7.28 11.01 -6.57
CA ALA A 102 -6.38 9.87 -6.70
C ALA A 102 -5.12 10.00 -5.82
N ALA A 103 -4.55 11.21 -5.67
CA ALA A 103 -3.41 11.49 -4.78
C ALA A 103 -3.72 11.35 -3.27
N LEU A 104 -4.99 11.23 -2.88
CA LEU A 104 -5.43 10.87 -1.53
C LEU A 104 -5.69 9.35 -1.37
N GLY A 105 -5.55 8.57 -2.44
CA GLY A 105 -5.93 7.15 -2.47
C GLY A 105 -7.43 6.90 -2.71
N GLU A 106 -8.20 7.96 -2.97
CA GLU A 106 -9.66 7.93 -3.10
C GLU A 106 -10.10 7.68 -4.56
N ASN A 107 -11.34 7.21 -4.75
CA ASN A 107 -11.87 6.84 -6.07
C ASN A 107 -12.53 8.02 -6.80
N PRO A 108 -11.98 8.54 -7.92
CA PRO A 108 -12.57 9.68 -8.65
C PRO A 108 -13.93 9.40 -9.30
N ARG A 109 -14.38 8.13 -9.34
CA ARG A 109 -15.69 7.72 -9.86
C ARG A 109 -16.82 7.85 -8.82
N THR A 110 -16.49 7.87 -7.53
CA THR A 110 -17.47 7.82 -6.43
C THR A 110 -17.25 8.87 -5.34
N PHE A 111 -16.11 9.57 -5.33
CA PHE A 111 -15.80 10.59 -4.33
C PHE A 111 -16.62 11.88 -4.49
N GLY A 112 -16.83 12.30 -5.75
CA GLY A 112 -17.52 13.55 -6.10
C GLY A 112 -19.04 13.40 -6.25
N SER A 113 -19.69 14.50 -6.63
CA SER A 113 -21.13 14.54 -6.91
C SER A 113 -21.58 13.71 -8.11
N GLN A 114 -20.62 13.20 -8.91
CA GLN A 114 -20.82 12.35 -10.08
C GLN A 114 -19.50 11.61 -10.37
N ASP A 115 -19.53 10.63 -11.28
CA ASP A 115 -18.31 10.01 -11.81
C ASP A 115 -17.52 11.02 -12.67
N TYR A 116 -16.39 11.50 -12.14
CA TYR A 116 -15.54 12.44 -12.87
C TYR A 116 -14.74 11.79 -13.99
N VAL A 117 -14.45 10.50 -13.92
CA VAL A 117 -13.71 9.77 -14.97
C VAL A 117 -14.62 9.63 -16.19
N SER A 118 -15.85 9.16 -16.01
CA SER A 118 -16.85 9.11 -17.08
C SER A 118 -17.16 10.51 -17.62
N ALA A 119 -17.25 11.53 -16.76
CA ALA A 119 -17.46 12.92 -17.20
C ALA A 119 -16.28 13.45 -18.05
N LEU A 120 -15.03 13.21 -17.65
CA LEU A 120 -13.84 13.58 -18.43
C LEU A 120 -13.81 12.85 -19.79
N LYS A 121 -14.03 11.53 -19.79
CA LYS A 121 -14.08 10.73 -21.03
C LYS A 121 -15.20 11.18 -21.98
N SER A 122 -16.26 11.81 -21.49
CA SER A 122 -17.31 12.38 -22.37
C SER A 122 -16.84 13.56 -23.24
N TYR A 123 -15.69 14.17 -22.93
CA TYR A 123 -15.03 15.18 -23.77
C TYR A 123 -14.04 14.59 -24.78
N HIS A 124 -13.83 13.27 -24.81
CA HIS A 124 -13.04 12.61 -25.87
C HIS A 124 -13.84 12.65 -27.17
N THR A 125 -13.41 13.46 -28.14
CA THR A 125 -14.00 13.52 -29.47
C THR A 125 -12.92 13.60 -30.54
N VAL A 126 -13.01 12.70 -31.53
CA VAL A 126 -12.19 12.72 -32.77
C VAL A 126 -10.69 12.95 -32.52
N GLY A 127 -10.05 12.04 -31.77
CA GLY A 127 -8.59 12.04 -31.62
C GLY A 127 -8.03 12.93 -30.50
N GLN A 128 -8.86 13.68 -29.77
CA GLN A 128 -8.47 14.56 -28.67
C GLN A 128 -9.47 14.54 -27.52
N ILE A 129 -9.03 14.95 -26.33
CA ILE A 129 -9.86 15.22 -25.14
C ILE A 129 -10.04 16.73 -25.02
N GLY A 130 -11.29 17.22 -24.99
CA GLY A 130 -11.58 18.63 -24.73
C GLY A 130 -11.69 19.51 -25.98
N ASP A 131 -11.14 20.72 -25.91
CA ASP A 131 -11.16 21.67 -27.04
C ASP A 131 -10.09 21.33 -28.10
N PRO A 132 -10.45 21.10 -29.38
CA PRO A 132 -9.51 20.72 -30.43
C PRO A 132 -8.46 21.80 -30.77
N GLY A 133 -8.58 23.00 -30.22
CA GLY A 133 -7.58 24.07 -30.28
C GLY A 133 -6.55 24.03 -29.15
N LEU A 134 -6.67 23.15 -28.15
CA LEU A 134 -5.85 23.14 -26.94
C LEU A 134 -5.12 21.80 -26.75
N LEU A 135 -3.80 21.83 -26.58
CA LEU A 135 -3.03 20.64 -26.17
C LEU A 135 -3.16 20.39 -24.66
N ASN A 136 -3.45 21.45 -23.90
CA ASN A 136 -3.54 21.40 -22.45
C ASN A 136 -4.62 20.42 -21.94
N ASP A 137 -5.75 20.31 -22.65
CA ASP A 137 -6.84 19.39 -22.27
C ASP A 137 -6.43 17.92 -22.45
N ASP A 138 -5.72 17.58 -23.53
CA ASP A 138 -5.13 16.26 -23.76
C ASP A 138 -4.05 15.90 -22.72
N ILE A 139 -3.12 16.82 -22.45
CA ILE A 139 -2.02 16.63 -21.50
C ILE A 139 -2.57 16.27 -20.11
N PHE A 140 -3.50 17.09 -19.59
CA PHE A 140 -4.08 16.86 -18.29
C PHE A 140 -5.15 15.75 -18.29
N GLY A 141 -5.80 15.51 -19.43
CA GLY A 141 -6.71 14.38 -19.63
C GLY A 141 -5.99 13.04 -19.49
N ILE A 142 -4.86 12.85 -20.17
CA ILE A 142 -4.00 11.66 -20.04
C ILE A 142 -3.58 11.46 -18.59
N LEU A 143 -3.03 12.50 -17.94
CA LEU A 143 -2.55 12.41 -16.56
C LEU A 143 -3.68 12.04 -15.59
N ALA A 144 -4.86 12.65 -15.73
CA ALA A 144 -6.02 12.38 -14.88
C ALA A 144 -6.58 10.95 -15.08
N LEU A 145 -6.77 10.51 -16.32
CA LEU A 145 -7.31 9.17 -16.60
C LEU A 145 -6.37 8.07 -16.09
N ILE A 146 -5.05 8.21 -16.31
CA ILE A 146 -4.05 7.28 -15.77
C ILE A 146 -4.04 7.31 -14.24
N SER A 147 -4.11 8.50 -13.62
CA SER A 147 -4.20 8.63 -12.16
C SER A 147 -5.48 8.00 -11.58
N ALA A 148 -6.58 7.95 -12.33
CA ALA A 148 -7.81 7.26 -11.97
C ALA A 148 -7.78 5.72 -12.22
N GLY A 149 -6.66 5.16 -12.68
CA GLY A 149 -6.50 3.73 -12.93
C GLY A 149 -6.98 3.25 -14.30
N GLU A 150 -7.24 4.16 -15.26
CA GLU A 150 -7.55 3.75 -16.64
C GLU A 150 -6.31 3.14 -17.32
N ASN A 151 -6.54 2.14 -18.18
CA ASN A 151 -5.46 1.45 -18.89
C ASN A 151 -4.83 2.37 -19.96
N THR A 152 -3.51 2.28 -20.17
CA THR A 152 -2.81 3.09 -21.20
C THR A 152 -3.19 2.76 -22.65
N ASN A 153 -3.96 1.69 -22.86
CA ASN A 153 -4.61 1.35 -24.14
C ASN A 153 -6.06 1.87 -24.27
N ASP A 154 -6.58 2.63 -23.30
CA ASP A 154 -7.88 3.30 -23.45
C ASP A 154 -7.86 4.27 -24.64
N SER A 155 -8.96 4.33 -25.39
CA SER A 155 -9.03 5.11 -26.63
C SER A 155 -8.75 6.60 -26.40
N ALA A 156 -9.22 7.18 -25.29
CA ALA A 156 -8.98 8.59 -25.00
C ALA A 156 -7.50 8.86 -24.72
N ILE A 157 -6.82 7.97 -23.98
CA ILE A 157 -5.39 8.08 -23.69
C ILE A 157 -4.54 7.84 -24.96
N THR A 158 -4.88 6.83 -25.78
CA THR A 158 -4.10 6.51 -26.99
C THR A 158 -4.23 7.57 -28.07
N ASP A 159 -5.43 8.14 -28.25
CA ASP A 159 -5.70 9.22 -29.18
C ASP A 159 -4.97 10.50 -28.76
N ALA A 160 -5.19 10.96 -27.53
CA ALA A 160 -4.56 12.16 -26.97
C ALA A 160 -3.02 12.07 -27.04
N LYS A 161 -2.43 10.92 -26.66
CA LYS A 161 -0.99 10.66 -26.81
C LYS A 161 -0.54 10.82 -28.26
N THR A 162 -1.28 10.25 -29.21
CA THR A 162 -0.96 10.32 -30.64
C THR A 162 -1.06 11.75 -31.16
N PHE A 163 -2.06 12.52 -30.72
CA PHE A 163 -2.17 13.94 -31.04
C PHE A 163 -0.96 14.73 -30.52
N LEU A 164 -0.62 14.61 -29.22
CA LEU A 164 0.52 15.32 -28.63
C LEU A 164 1.85 15.00 -29.34
N MET A 165 2.11 13.74 -29.67
CA MET A 165 3.32 13.37 -30.43
C MET A 165 3.38 14.02 -31.82
N ASN A 166 2.24 14.24 -32.47
CA ASN A 166 2.16 14.91 -33.78
C ASN A 166 2.16 16.44 -33.69
N SER A 167 1.99 17.01 -32.50
CA SER A 167 1.90 18.47 -32.27
C SER A 167 3.17 19.09 -31.67
N GLN A 168 4.29 18.36 -31.62
CA GLN A 168 5.57 18.91 -31.18
C GLN A 168 6.10 19.94 -32.19
N ASN A 169 6.53 21.10 -31.70
CA ASN A 169 7.12 22.14 -32.52
C ASN A 169 8.55 21.77 -32.97
N ALA A 170 9.04 22.43 -34.02
CA ALA A 170 10.37 22.16 -34.59
C ALA A 170 11.55 22.52 -33.66
N ASP A 171 11.30 23.25 -32.57
CA ASP A 171 12.26 23.55 -31.50
C ASP A 171 12.30 22.48 -30.39
N GLY A 172 11.44 21.45 -30.48
CA GLY A 172 11.30 20.38 -29.49
C GLY A 172 10.30 20.67 -28.37
N GLY A 173 9.73 21.86 -28.30
CA GLY A 173 8.72 22.20 -27.31
C GLY A 173 7.28 21.92 -27.75
N TRP A 174 6.35 22.22 -26.85
CA TRP A 174 4.91 22.32 -27.11
C TRP A 174 4.40 23.66 -26.58
N GLY A 175 3.45 24.25 -27.30
CA GLY A 175 2.70 25.43 -26.85
C GLY A 175 1.33 25.05 -26.33
N PHE A 176 0.75 25.88 -25.46
CA PHE A 176 -0.56 25.66 -24.81
C PHE A 176 -1.70 25.23 -25.75
N GLY A 177 -1.71 25.71 -26.99
CA GLY A 177 -2.71 25.41 -28.01
C GLY A 177 -2.13 25.03 -29.37
N THR A 178 -2.97 24.48 -30.23
CA THR A 178 -2.59 23.88 -31.53
C THR A 178 -1.89 24.90 -32.43
N GLY A 179 -0.59 24.69 -32.66
CA GLY A 179 0.26 25.59 -33.46
C GLY A 179 0.72 26.87 -32.75
N ALA A 180 0.55 26.97 -31.43
CA ALA A 180 1.15 28.04 -30.63
C ALA A 180 2.67 27.85 -30.49
N SER A 181 3.37 28.96 -30.22
CA SER A 181 4.79 28.93 -29.83
C SER A 181 4.99 28.07 -28.59
N SER A 182 6.12 27.38 -28.51
CA SER A 182 6.49 26.55 -27.37
C SER A 182 6.66 27.37 -26.08
N ASP A 183 6.23 26.81 -24.95
CA ASP A 183 6.48 27.33 -23.60
C ASP A 183 6.98 26.21 -22.68
N THR A 184 7.70 26.54 -21.60
CA THR A 184 8.32 25.52 -20.73
C THR A 184 7.32 24.72 -19.92
N ASN A 185 6.15 25.28 -19.62
CA ASN A 185 5.18 24.66 -18.73
C ASN A 185 4.40 23.59 -19.46
N THR A 186 3.88 23.93 -20.65
CA THR A 186 3.26 22.96 -21.57
C THR A 186 4.28 21.92 -22.01
N THR A 187 5.52 22.29 -22.32
CA THR A 187 6.57 21.33 -22.71
C THR A 187 6.88 20.33 -21.59
N ALA A 188 7.03 20.81 -20.35
CA ALA A 188 7.27 19.92 -19.20
C ALA A 188 6.04 19.03 -18.90
N ALA A 189 4.82 19.57 -18.95
CA ALA A 189 3.61 18.80 -18.74
C ALA A 189 3.38 17.73 -19.84
N ALA A 190 3.72 18.04 -21.10
CA ALA A 190 3.70 17.08 -22.20
C ALA A 190 4.68 15.91 -21.98
N ILE A 191 5.88 16.16 -21.44
CA ILE A 191 6.81 15.08 -21.02
C ILE A 191 6.13 14.16 -19.99
N LEU A 192 5.45 14.73 -18.98
CA LEU A 192 4.74 13.94 -17.96
C LEU A 192 3.65 13.05 -18.56
N ALA A 193 2.78 13.65 -19.40
CA ALA A 193 1.68 12.94 -20.04
C ALA A 193 2.16 11.81 -20.95
N LEU A 194 3.12 12.09 -21.85
CA LEU A 194 3.71 11.10 -22.75
C LEU A 194 4.42 9.98 -21.98
N LYS A 195 5.19 10.32 -20.94
CA LYS A 195 5.90 9.35 -20.10
C LYS A 195 4.93 8.44 -19.33
N SER A 196 3.84 8.99 -18.83
CA SER A 196 2.76 8.23 -18.16
C SER A 196 2.04 7.32 -19.14
N ALA A 197 1.75 7.80 -20.36
CA ALA A 197 1.10 7.03 -21.42
C ALA A 197 2.02 6.01 -22.14
N GLY A 198 3.20 5.73 -21.57
CA GLY A 198 4.09 4.63 -21.96
C GLY A 198 5.24 4.99 -22.91
N ILE A 199 5.44 6.26 -23.25
CA ILE A 199 6.57 6.66 -24.10
C ILE A 199 7.89 6.53 -23.32
N SER A 200 8.93 6.02 -23.99
CA SER A 200 10.26 5.88 -23.37
C SER A 200 10.86 7.25 -23.09
N GLY A 201 11.58 7.40 -21.98
CA GLY A 201 12.38 8.60 -21.72
C GLY A 201 13.48 8.83 -22.77
N SER A 202 13.88 7.78 -23.50
CA SER A 202 14.84 7.82 -24.60
C SER A 202 14.21 8.13 -25.97
N ASP A 203 12.89 8.37 -26.05
CA ASP A 203 12.24 8.73 -27.30
C ASP A 203 12.71 10.09 -27.80
N ALA A 204 12.81 10.25 -29.13
CA ALA A 204 13.29 11.49 -29.73
C ALA A 204 12.44 12.71 -29.34
N SER A 205 11.11 12.55 -29.21
CA SER A 205 10.22 13.63 -28.76
C SER A 205 10.57 14.11 -27.35
N ILE A 206 10.77 13.19 -26.41
CA ILE A 206 11.16 13.49 -25.02
C ILE A 206 12.57 14.12 -24.97
N GLN A 207 13.52 13.62 -25.75
CA GLN A 207 14.90 14.14 -25.77
C GLN A 207 14.96 15.55 -26.37
N ASN A 208 14.18 15.84 -27.42
CA ASN A 208 14.06 17.19 -27.98
C ASN A 208 13.45 18.17 -26.95
N ALA A 209 12.42 17.73 -26.22
CA ALA A 209 11.78 18.53 -25.18
C ALA A 209 12.70 18.81 -23.99
N LEU A 210 13.50 17.84 -23.56
CA LEU A 210 14.57 18.07 -22.58
C LEU A 210 15.59 19.11 -23.08
N SER A 211 15.98 19.05 -24.36
CA SER A 211 16.90 20.02 -24.95
C SER A 211 16.32 21.44 -24.99
N TYR A 212 15.01 21.56 -25.27
CA TYR A 212 14.28 22.84 -25.20
C TYR A 212 14.30 23.41 -23.78
N LEU A 213 13.89 22.62 -22.78
CA LEU A 213 13.86 23.02 -21.36
C LEU A 213 15.26 23.39 -20.83
N HIS A 214 16.31 22.66 -21.21
CA HIS A 214 17.70 22.97 -20.82
C HIS A 214 18.22 24.25 -21.49
N GLY A 215 17.75 24.56 -22.69
CA GLY A 215 17.96 25.83 -23.38
C GLY A 215 17.33 27.01 -22.62
N ALA A 216 16.15 26.82 -22.04
CA ALA A 216 15.40 27.83 -21.29
C ALA A 216 15.91 28.10 -19.85
N GLN A 217 16.92 27.35 -19.38
CA GLN A 217 17.50 27.58 -18.06
C GLN A 217 18.42 28.81 -18.03
N ASN A 218 18.25 29.69 -17.05
CA ASN A 218 19.08 30.87 -16.83
C ASN A 218 20.30 30.62 -15.93
N SER A 219 21.18 31.61 -15.79
CA SER A 219 22.40 31.53 -14.96
C SER A 219 22.16 31.52 -13.45
N ASP A 220 20.93 31.82 -13.01
CA ASP A 220 20.47 31.65 -11.62
C ASP A 220 19.99 30.22 -11.31
N GLY A 221 20.09 29.32 -12.29
CA GLY A 221 19.67 27.93 -12.19
C GLY A 221 18.19 27.70 -12.47
N GLY A 222 17.37 28.75 -12.45
CA GLY A 222 15.93 28.71 -12.72
C GLY A 222 15.59 28.59 -14.20
N ILE A 223 14.31 28.39 -14.48
CA ILE A 223 13.74 28.25 -15.82
C ILE A 223 12.79 29.42 -16.08
N THR A 224 12.88 30.03 -17.26
CA THR A 224 11.91 31.04 -17.71
C THR A 224 10.75 30.41 -18.47
N TYR A 225 9.55 30.98 -18.35
CA TYR A 225 8.34 30.53 -19.06
C TYR A 225 8.50 30.40 -20.59
N ASP A 226 9.14 31.40 -21.22
CA ASP A 226 9.39 31.44 -22.67
C ASP A 226 10.76 32.10 -22.94
N PRO A 227 11.77 31.35 -23.43
CA PRO A 227 13.11 31.88 -23.70
C PRO A 227 13.19 32.81 -24.91
N GLN A 228 12.10 32.99 -25.67
CA GLN A 228 12.00 33.91 -26.81
C GLN A 228 11.08 35.11 -26.52
N SER A 229 10.51 35.20 -25.31
CA SER A 229 9.56 36.25 -24.91
C SER A 229 10.13 37.66 -25.04
N SER A 230 9.40 38.52 -25.76
CA SER A 230 9.69 39.95 -25.88
C SER A 230 9.31 40.76 -24.62
N PHE A 231 8.64 40.14 -23.65
CA PHE A 231 8.19 40.77 -22.40
C PHE A 231 9.13 40.50 -21.21
N GLY A 232 10.16 39.68 -21.41
CA GLY A 232 11.12 39.27 -20.39
C GLY A 232 11.32 37.76 -20.40
N THR A 233 12.55 37.33 -20.09
CA THR A 233 12.99 35.92 -20.06
C THR A 233 13.59 35.57 -18.68
N ASP A 234 13.13 36.25 -17.63
CA ASP A 234 13.55 35.99 -16.26
C ASP A 234 13.01 34.63 -15.79
N SER A 235 13.74 33.96 -14.90
CA SER A 235 13.30 32.70 -14.29
C SER A 235 12.06 32.90 -13.42
N ASP A 236 11.23 31.88 -13.25
CA ASP A 236 10.13 31.88 -12.29
C ASP A 236 9.94 30.53 -11.57
N SER A 237 9.29 30.55 -10.40
CA SER A 237 9.11 29.37 -9.55
C SER A 237 8.20 28.31 -10.15
N SER A 238 7.18 28.69 -10.93
CA SER A 238 6.26 27.71 -11.54
C SER A 238 6.94 26.97 -12.67
N SER A 239 7.60 27.68 -13.59
CA SER A 239 8.32 27.09 -14.72
C SER A 239 9.49 26.22 -14.30
N THR A 240 10.18 26.63 -13.23
CA THR A 240 11.24 25.82 -12.61
C THR A 240 10.68 24.56 -11.96
N ALA A 241 9.54 24.64 -11.25
CA ALA A 241 8.90 23.48 -10.64
C ALA A 241 8.37 22.46 -11.65
N TRP A 242 7.68 22.91 -12.72
CA TRP A 242 7.23 22.04 -13.80
C TRP A 242 8.40 21.33 -14.49
N THR A 243 9.49 22.04 -14.75
CA THR A 243 10.71 21.42 -15.29
C THR A 243 11.29 20.36 -14.35
N ILE A 244 11.35 20.63 -13.04
CA ILE A 244 11.77 19.62 -12.05
C ILE A 244 10.86 18.39 -12.06
N TRP A 245 9.54 18.55 -12.19
CA TRP A 245 8.61 17.42 -12.30
C TRP A 245 8.94 16.53 -13.50
N ALA A 246 9.23 17.14 -14.66
CA ALA A 246 9.64 16.43 -15.87
C ALA A 246 10.97 15.68 -15.69
N LEU A 247 11.96 16.32 -15.04
CA LEU A 247 13.24 15.67 -14.71
C LEU A 247 13.06 14.49 -13.73
N ASN A 248 12.26 14.67 -12.68
CA ASN A 248 11.92 13.62 -11.71
C ASN A 248 11.23 12.43 -12.40
N ALA A 249 10.27 12.67 -13.30
CA ALA A 249 9.56 11.63 -14.06
C ALA A 249 10.46 10.83 -15.02
N LEU A 250 11.61 11.40 -15.39
CA LEU A 250 12.62 10.78 -16.24
C LEU A 250 13.80 10.20 -15.44
N GLY A 251 13.77 10.28 -14.10
CA GLY A 251 14.85 9.83 -13.22
C GLY A 251 16.12 10.69 -13.29
N ILE A 252 16.02 11.91 -13.84
CA ILE A 252 17.13 12.86 -13.96
C ILE A 252 17.18 13.70 -12.68
N ASN A 253 18.31 13.68 -11.97
CA ASN A 253 18.52 14.54 -10.80
C ASN A 253 18.61 16.02 -11.24
N PRO A 254 17.70 16.92 -10.81
CA PRO A 254 17.72 18.33 -11.22
C PRO A 254 19.00 19.07 -10.80
N GLY A 255 19.67 18.63 -9.74
CA GLY A 255 20.98 19.17 -9.33
C GLY A 255 22.10 18.98 -10.34
N THR A 256 21.89 18.17 -11.39
CA THR A 256 22.85 18.03 -12.51
C THR A 256 22.71 19.10 -13.58
N TRP A 257 21.61 19.86 -13.59
CA TRP A 257 21.40 21.02 -14.47
C TRP A 257 22.09 22.24 -13.85
N ASP A 258 23.42 22.21 -13.81
CA ASP A 258 24.23 23.29 -13.23
C ASP A 258 24.58 24.38 -14.26
N LYS A 259 24.27 25.63 -13.90
CA LYS A 259 24.79 26.84 -14.54
C LYS A 259 25.49 27.69 -13.48
N SER A 260 26.82 27.59 -13.45
CA SER A 260 27.71 28.39 -12.58
C SER A 260 27.52 28.15 -11.07
N GLY A 261 27.21 26.91 -10.66
CA GLY A 261 26.94 26.55 -9.27
C GLY A 261 25.47 26.69 -8.84
N ASN A 262 24.58 27.11 -9.75
CA ASN A 262 23.14 27.18 -9.53
C ASN A 262 22.42 26.14 -10.40
N ASN A 263 21.34 25.57 -9.86
CA ASN A 263 20.49 24.59 -10.54
C ASN A 263 18.99 24.82 -10.18
N PRO A 264 18.04 24.13 -10.82
CA PRO A 264 16.60 24.35 -10.59
C PRO A 264 16.19 24.20 -9.12
N THR A 265 16.80 23.25 -8.40
CA THR A 265 16.53 23.01 -6.98
C THR A 265 17.04 24.16 -6.11
N THR A 266 18.25 24.69 -6.35
CA THR A 266 18.76 25.85 -5.59
C THR A 266 17.96 27.11 -5.88
N TYR A 267 17.48 27.30 -7.12
CA TYR A 267 16.62 28.41 -7.49
C TYR A 267 15.30 28.38 -6.71
N LEU A 268 14.54 27.28 -6.77
CA LEU A 268 13.28 27.16 -6.04
C LEU A 268 13.47 27.36 -4.53
N ASN A 269 14.47 26.71 -3.94
CA ASN A 269 14.76 26.82 -2.52
C ASN A 269 15.00 28.27 -2.06
N GLY A 270 15.59 29.10 -2.92
CA GLY A 270 15.80 30.53 -2.66
C GLY A 270 14.54 31.39 -2.69
N ASN A 271 13.44 30.89 -3.28
CA ASN A 271 12.17 31.60 -3.43
C ASN A 271 11.15 31.28 -2.33
N GLN A 272 11.49 30.42 -1.35
CA GLN A 272 10.61 30.18 -0.20
C GLN A 272 10.68 31.35 0.78
N ALA A 273 9.57 32.09 0.90
CA ALA A 273 9.41 33.20 1.82
C ALA A 273 9.25 32.72 3.27
N ALA A 274 9.53 33.62 4.24
CA ALA A 274 9.38 33.33 5.66
C ALA A 274 7.94 32.95 6.09
N GLY A 275 6.93 33.33 5.29
CA GLY A 275 5.53 32.92 5.49
C GLY A 275 5.21 31.49 5.02
N GLY A 276 6.19 30.76 4.48
CA GLY A 276 6.04 29.38 3.99
C GLY A 276 5.73 29.25 2.51
N TYR A 277 5.12 30.28 1.90
CA TYR A 277 4.84 30.34 0.47
C TYR A 277 6.10 30.48 -0.38
N PHE A 278 6.01 30.08 -1.66
CA PHE A 278 7.01 30.35 -2.69
C PHE A 278 6.55 31.55 -3.53
N SER A 279 7.39 32.57 -3.65
CA SER A 279 7.08 33.72 -4.51
C SER A 279 7.17 33.33 -5.99
N TYR A 280 6.42 34.04 -6.85
CA TYR A 280 6.53 33.86 -8.31
C TYR A 280 7.97 34.04 -8.80
N GLN A 281 8.63 35.10 -8.32
CA GLN A 281 10.01 35.45 -8.62
C GLN A 281 10.75 35.95 -7.36
N PRO A 282 12.10 35.98 -7.33
CA PRO A 282 12.87 36.48 -6.21
C PRO A 282 12.45 37.91 -5.81
N GLY A 283 12.09 38.11 -4.54
CA GLY A 283 11.72 39.41 -3.99
C GLY A 283 10.27 39.86 -4.25
N PHE A 284 9.46 39.08 -4.94
CA PHE A 284 8.01 39.33 -5.08
C PHE A 284 7.28 38.95 -3.78
N SER A 285 6.24 39.70 -3.44
CA SER A 285 5.34 39.39 -2.33
C SER A 285 4.33 38.30 -2.71
N GLU A 286 3.63 37.78 -1.70
CA GLU A 286 2.45 36.94 -1.87
C GLU A 286 1.39 37.59 -2.78
N ASP A 287 0.74 36.76 -3.58
CA ASP A 287 -0.32 37.08 -4.54
C ASP A 287 -1.37 35.95 -4.62
N ALA A 288 -2.37 36.12 -5.48
CA ALA A 288 -3.45 35.14 -5.65
C ALA A 288 -3.02 33.79 -6.25
N PHE A 289 -1.81 33.67 -6.80
CA PHE A 289 -1.28 32.42 -7.36
C PHE A 289 -0.29 31.73 -6.41
N SER A 290 0.13 32.40 -5.33
CA SER A 290 1.17 31.92 -4.42
C SER A 290 0.85 30.58 -3.76
N ALA A 291 -0.42 30.25 -3.51
CA ALA A 291 -0.84 28.91 -3.08
C ALA A 291 -0.53 27.82 -4.13
N VAL A 292 -0.84 28.07 -5.40
CA VAL A 292 -0.58 27.14 -6.51
C VAL A 292 0.93 27.03 -6.81
N THR A 293 1.64 28.16 -6.84
CA THR A 293 3.11 28.20 -6.96
C THR A 293 3.80 27.43 -5.84
N THR A 294 3.31 27.56 -4.60
CA THR A 294 3.79 26.80 -3.44
C THR A 294 3.53 25.31 -3.60
N ALA A 295 2.34 24.92 -4.06
CA ALA A 295 2.02 23.52 -4.34
C ALA A 295 2.96 22.91 -5.39
N TYR A 296 3.24 23.64 -6.48
CA TYR A 296 4.18 23.21 -7.51
C TYR A 296 5.59 23.00 -6.96
N ALA A 297 6.11 23.99 -6.22
CA ALA A 297 7.43 23.92 -5.61
C ALA A 297 7.55 22.79 -4.56
N VAL A 298 6.53 22.58 -3.72
CA VAL A 298 6.49 21.50 -2.72
C VAL A 298 6.61 20.12 -3.37
N ILE A 299 5.80 19.85 -4.40
CA ILE A 299 5.83 18.56 -5.11
C ILE A 299 7.20 18.35 -5.79
N ALA A 300 7.75 19.41 -6.39
CA ALA A 300 9.06 19.39 -7.06
C ALA A 300 10.20 19.07 -6.07
N LEU A 301 10.25 19.78 -4.95
CA LEU A 301 11.31 19.68 -3.95
C LEU A 301 11.20 18.43 -3.06
N SER A 302 10.01 17.83 -2.97
CA SER A 302 9.80 16.49 -2.40
C SER A 302 10.21 15.34 -3.33
N GLY A 303 10.77 15.63 -4.51
CA GLY A 303 11.20 14.60 -5.48
C GLY A 303 10.03 13.85 -6.13
N LYS A 304 8.84 14.47 -6.16
CA LYS A 304 7.62 13.89 -6.72
C LYS A 304 7.32 14.50 -8.11
N THR A 305 6.29 13.96 -8.76
CA THR A 305 5.83 14.34 -10.10
C THR A 305 4.40 13.83 -10.32
N LEU A 306 3.74 14.22 -11.42
CA LEU A 306 2.42 13.71 -11.78
C LEU A 306 2.51 12.42 -12.65
N PRO A 307 1.55 11.49 -12.51
CA PRO A 307 0.54 11.41 -11.45
C PRO A 307 1.17 11.03 -10.10
N LEU A 308 0.72 11.66 -9.00
CA LEU A 308 1.26 11.40 -7.65
C LEU A 308 0.93 10.00 -7.13
N HIS A 309 -0.22 9.47 -7.55
CA HIS A 309 -0.73 8.16 -7.23
C HIS A 309 -1.61 7.68 -8.41
N ILE A 310 -1.64 6.37 -8.62
CA ILE A 310 -2.57 5.72 -9.53
C ILE A 310 -3.57 4.97 -8.66
N PHE A 311 -4.82 5.43 -8.66
CA PHE A 311 -5.89 4.77 -7.94
C PHE A 311 -6.12 3.36 -8.51
N SER A 312 -5.94 2.34 -7.68
CA SER A 312 -6.52 1.02 -7.87
C SER A 312 -7.59 0.80 -6.81
N ALA A 313 -8.80 0.42 -7.21
CA ALA A 313 -9.77 -0.09 -6.25
C ALA A 313 -9.19 -1.30 -5.50
N PRO A 314 -9.49 -1.50 -4.22
CA PRO A 314 -9.30 -2.80 -3.58
C PRO A 314 -10.01 -3.85 -4.44
N LEU A 315 -9.29 -4.87 -4.88
CA LEU A 315 -9.90 -6.02 -5.53
C LEU A 315 -10.87 -6.67 -4.54
N GLU A 316 -12.08 -7.00 -4.98
CA GLU A 316 -13.06 -7.68 -4.13
C GLU A 316 -12.52 -9.05 -3.68
N GLU A 317 -12.72 -9.38 -2.40
CA GLU A 317 -12.25 -10.61 -1.78
C GLU A 317 -13.34 -11.69 -1.80
N PHE A 318 -13.04 -12.81 -2.48
CA PHE A 318 -13.95 -13.94 -2.65
C PHE A 318 -13.64 -15.05 -1.66
N LEU A 319 -14.67 -15.76 -1.20
CA LEU A 319 -14.49 -16.96 -0.39
C LEU A 319 -13.87 -18.06 -1.26
N PHE A 320 -12.90 -18.78 -0.72
CA PHE A 320 -12.29 -19.89 -1.44
C PHE A 320 -11.99 -21.10 -0.55
N ARG A 321 -11.96 -22.27 -1.18
CA ARG A 321 -11.56 -23.55 -0.59
C ARG A 321 -10.76 -24.35 -1.63
N ILE A 322 -9.67 -24.99 -1.19
CA ILE A 322 -8.80 -25.83 -2.01
C ILE A 322 -8.69 -27.21 -1.35
N GLU A 323 -9.34 -28.20 -1.94
CA GLU A 323 -9.32 -29.59 -1.49
C GLU A 323 -8.30 -30.40 -2.29
N GLY A 324 -7.20 -30.78 -1.64
CA GLY A 324 -6.23 -31.73 -2.19
C GLY A 324 -6.70 -33.17 -2.02
N ASN A 325 -5.93 -34.09 -2.61
CA ASN A 325 -6.16 -35.52 -2.58
C ASN A 325 -6.20 -36.07 -1.15
N ALA A 326 -5.22 -35.70 -0.33
CA ALA A 326 -5.09 -36.20 1.04
C ALA A 326 -5.81 -35.34 2.08
N GLU A 327 -5.87 -34.01 1.87
CA GLU A 327 -6.33 -33.05 2.87
C GLU A 327 -6.81 -31.73 2.24
N GLN A 328 -7.41 -30.86 3.05
CA GLN A 328 -7.69 -29.48 2.65
C GLN A 328 -6.39 -28.67 2.64
N ILE A 329 -5.96 -28.22 1.45
CA ILE A 329 -4.72 -27.46 1.27
C ILE A 329 -4.85 -26.04 1.83
N CYS A 330 -5.99 -25.38 1.60
CA CYS A 330 -6.25 -24.06 2.16
C CYS A 330 -7.73 -23.66 2.04
N ALA A 331 -8.19 -22.73 2.88
CA ALA A 331 -9.46 -22.04 2.74
C ALA A 331 -9.35 -20.62 3.33
N GLY A 332 -10.17 -19.68 2.86
CA GLY A 332 -10.17 -18.31 3.36
C GLY A 332 -10.86 -17.32 2.44
N LYS A 333 -10.32 -16.10 2.40
CA LYS A 333 -10.69 -15.06 1.43
C LYS A 333 -9.45 -14.52 0.75
N VAL A 334 -9.52 -14.29 -0.56
CA VAL A 334 -8.49 -13.56 -1.32
C VAL A 334 -9.10 -12.68 -2.40
N PRO A 335 -8.46 -11.57 -2.76
CA PRO A 335 -8.83 -10.82 -3.93
C PRO A 335 -8.56 -11.60 -5.22
N GLY A 336 -9.34 -11.34 -6.26
CA GLY A 336 -9.02 -11.79 -7.62
C GLY A 336 -10.18 -11.58 -8.59
N PRO A 337 -9.95 -11.08 -9.81
CA PRO A 337 -11.04 -10.91 -10.78
C PRO A 337 -11.51 -12.25 -11.37
N THR A 338 -10.71 -13.32 -11.27
CA THR A 338 -11.02 -14.64 -11.86
C THR A 338 -10.73 -15.79 -10.90
N ALA A 339 -11.40 -16.93 -11.11
CA ALA A 339 -11.20 -18.14 -10.31
C ALA A 339 -9.75 -18.68 -10.35
N LEU A 340 -8.99 -18.41 -11.42
CA LEU A 340 -7.56 -18.74 -11.49
C LEU A 340 -6.69 -17.78 -10.66
N ASP A 341 -7.05 -16.50 -10.59
CA ASP A 341 -6.34 -15.52 -9.75
C ASP A 341 -6.55 -15.81 -8.26
N ILE A 342 -7.71 -16.37 -7.87
CA ILE A 342 -7.93 -16.90 -6.53
C ILE A 342 -6.86 -17.93 -6.14
N VAL A 343 -6.49 -18.87 -7.02
CA VAL A 343 -5.42 -19.85 -6.70
C VAL A 343 -4.06 -19.16 -6.58
N LYS A 344 -3.72 -18.26 -7.51
CA LYS A 344 -2.44 -17.53 -7.49
C LYS A 344 -2.28 -16.72 -6.20
N ASN A 345 -3.35 -16.06 -5.75
CA ASN A 345 -3.34 -15.21 -4.57
C ASN A 345 -3.47 -16.03 -3.27
N ALA A 346 -4.22 -17.13 -3.28
CA ALA A 346 -4.22 -18.10 -2.18
C ALA A 346 -2.81 -18.70 -1.98
N ALA A 347 -2.07 -18.99 -3.04
CA ALA A 347 -0.69 -19.50 -2.94
C ALA A 347 0.23 -18.56 -2.13
N LEU A 348 0.02 -17.24 -2.21
CA LEU A 348 0.81 -16.25 -1.48
C LEU A 348 0.50 -16.24 0.03
N ILE A 349 -0.75 -16.51 0.42
CA ILE A 349 -1.17 -16.55 1.83
C ILE A 349 -0.88 -17.93 2.43
N CYS A 350 -1.32 -18.98 1.74
CA CYS A 350 -1.25 -20.36 2.19
C CYS A 350 0.17 -20.95 2.03
N GLY A 351 0.98 -20.43 1.10
CA GLY A 351 2.37 -20.84 0.87
C GLY A 351 2.54 -22.16 0.11
N PHE A 352 1.53 -22.61 -0.65
CA PHE A 352 1.67 -23.79 -1.51
C PHE A 352 2.35 -23.43 -2.84
N ALA A 353 3.12 -24.38 -3.38
CA ALA A 353 3.58 -24.32 -4.78
C ALA A 353 2.47 -24.78 -5.73
N TYR A 354 2.43 -24.22 -6.93
CA TYR A 354 1.50 -24.63 -7.99
C TYR A 354 2.16 -24.55 -9.37
N HIS A 355 1.60 -25.25 -10.35
CA HIS A 355 2.00 -25.15 -11.76
C HIS A 355 0.78 -24.96 -12.66
N ILE A 356 0.95 -24.15 -13.70
CA ILE A 356 -0.05 -23.85 -14.72
C ILE A 356 0.60 -24.10 -16.07
N SER A 357 0.02 -25.03 -16.85
CA SER A 357 0.39 -25.28 -18.24
C SER A 357 -0.42 -24.41 -19.20
N ASP A 358 0.25 -23.76 -20.15
CA ASP A 358 -0.42 -23.13 -21.29
C ASP A 358 -0.96 -24.22 -22.24
N THR A 359 -2.27 -24.27 -22.44
CA THR A 359 -2.94 -25.20 -23.36
C THR A 359 -3.62 -24.48 -24.52
N SER A 360 -4.05 -25.22 -25.54
CA SER A 360 -4.87 -24.66 -26.63
C SER A 360 -6.25 -24.14 -26.19
N PHE A 361 -6.64 -24.38 -24.94
CA PHE A 361 -7.90 -23.92 -24.34
C PHE A 361 -7.69 -22.83 -23.28
N GLY A 362 -6.46 -22.34 -23.11
CA GLY A 362 -6.07 -21.40 -22.06
C GLY A 362 -5.16 -22.04 -20.99
N PRO A 363 -4.79 -21.28 -19.95
CA PRO A 363 -4.02 -21.76 -18.81
C PRO A 363 -4.78 -22.84 -18.02
N TYR A 364 -4.15 -24.01 -17.85
CA TYR A 364 -4.66 -25.10 -17.03
C TYR A 364 -3.80 -25.27 -15.79
N LEU A 365 -4.39 -25.10 -14.60
CA LEU A 365 -3.78 -25.50 -13.34
C LEU A 365 -3.66 -27.02 -13.32
N ASP A 366 -2.44 -27.55 -13.39
CA ASP A 366 -2.20 -29.00 -13.43
C ASP A 366 -1.56 -29.54 -12.14
N GLN A 367 -1.06 -28.67 -11.25
CA GLN A 367 -0.45 -29.07 -9.98
C GLN A 367 -0.69 -28.05 -8.87
N ILE A 368 -0.98 -28.54 -7.66
CA ILE A 368 -0.73 -27.85 -6.39
C ILE A 368 -0.01 -28.83 -5.46
N GLY A 369 1.10 -28.42 -4.85
CA GLY A 369 1.88 -29.27 -3.95
C GLY A 369 2.35 -30.56 -4.63
N SER A 370 2.03 -31.72 -4.03
CA SER A 370 2.29 -33.04 -4.60
C SER A 370 1.27 -33.47 -5.67
N ASP A 371 0.10 -32.87 -5.69
CA ASP A 371 -1.07 -33.37 -6.41
C ASP A 371 -1.03 -32.87 -7.86
N THR A 372 -0.54 -33.74 -8.75
CA THR A 372 -0.31 -33.47 -10.17
C THR A 372 -1.33 -34.21 -11.03
N ALA A 373 -2.03 -33.50 -11.92
CA ALA A 373 -3.08 -34.05 -12.78
C ALA A 373 -2.58 -35.20 -13.67
N GLN A 374 -3.30 -36.32 -13.66
CA GLN A 374 -2.96 -37.54 -14.39
C GLN A 374 -4.22 -38.26 -14.92
N GLY A 375 -4.29 -38.41 -16.24
CA GLY A 375 -5.37 -39.16 -16.90
C GLY A 375 -6.71 -38.43 -16.84
N LEU A 376 -7.64 -38.94 -16.02
CA LEU A 376 -8.96 -38.34 -15.79
C LEU A 376 -9.08 -37.68 -14.40
N ILE A 377 -8.02 -37.73 -13.59
CA ILE A 377 -7.94 -37.10 -12.28
C ILE A 377 -7.06 -35.85 -12.39
N GLY A 378 -7.51 -34.73 -11.83
CA GLY A 378 -6.74 -33.49 -11.85
C GLY A 378 -7.43 -32.37 -11.10
N TRP A 379 -6.93 -31.15 -11.29
CA TRP A 379 -7.53 -29.97 -10.68
C TRP A 379 -8.75 -29.50 -11.46
N LEU A 380 -9.85 -29.34 -10.74
CA LEU A 380 -11.12 -28.79 -11.21
C LEU A 380 -11.51 -27.61 -10.32
N TYR A 381 -12.33 -26.71 -10.86
CA TYR A 381 -12.88 -25.57 -10.12
C TYR A 381 -14.40 -25.49 -10.29
N LEU A 382 -15.06 -25.03 -9.23
CA LEU A 382 -16.48 -24.70 -9.19
C LEU A 382 -16.65 -23.29 -8.64
N VAL A 383 -17.70 -22.60 -9.08
CA VAL A 383 -18.17 -21.36 -8.49
C VAL A 383 -19.58 -21.60 -7.97
N ASN A 384 -19.83 -21.31 -6.70
CA ASN A 384 -21.12 -21.57 -6.03
C ASN A 384 -21.61 -23.02 -6.18
N ASN A 385 -20.69 -23.99 -6.12
CA ASN A 385 -20.92 -25.44 -6.34
C ASN A 385 -21.29 -25.85 -7.78
N LEU A 386 -21.21 -24.93 -8.76
CA LEU A 386 -21.45 -25.19 -10.18
C LEU A 386 -20.14 -25.18 -10.96
N SER A 387 -19.98 -26.10 -11.91
CA SER A 387 -18.83 -26.10 -12.83
C SER A 387 -19.12 -25.14 -13.99
N PRO A 388 -18.33 -24.07 -14.18
CA PRO A 388 -18.57 -23.14 -15.28
C PRO A 388 -18.15 -23.72 -16.64
N SER A 389 -18.72 -23.17 -17.71
CA SER A 389 -18.45 -23.59 -19.09
C SER A 389 -17.22 -22.92 -19.75
N VAL A 390 -16.33 -22.33 -18.95
CA VAL A 390 -15.16 -21.56 -19.41
C VAL A 390 -13.92 -21.92 -18.59
N GLY A 391 -12.73 -21.53 -19.06
CA GLY A 391 -11.49 -21.64 -18.28
C GLY A 391 -11.53 -20.75 -17.03
N ALA A 392 -10.79 -21.13 -15.99
CA ALA A 392 -10.77 -20.41 -14.71
C ALA A 392 -10.17 -18.99 -14.81
N ASP A 393 -9.43 -18.71 -15.88
CA ASP A 393 -8.92 -17.38 -16.28
C ASP A 393 -9.97 -16.52 -17.01
N ASN A 394 -11.07 -17.11 -17.48
CA ASN A 394 -12.13 -16.46 -18.23
C ASN A 394 -13.43 -16.32 -17.44
N TYR A 395 -13.58 -17.03 -16.31
CA TYR A 395 -14.67 -16.78 -15.38
C TYR A 395 -14.38 -15.53 -14.55
N VAL A 396 -15.11 -14.44 -14.81
CA VAL A 396 -15.08 -13.23 -13.99
C VAL A 396 -15.99 -13.44 -12.78
N LEU A 397 -15.46 -13.23 -11.58
CA LEU A 397 -16.20 -13.44 -10.32
C LEU A 397 -17.16 -12.28 -10.03
N GLU A 398 -18.34 -12.61 -9.51
CA GLU A 398 -19.37 -11.65 -9.08
C GLU A 398 -19.47 -11.59 -7.55
N THR A 399 -19.81 -10.41 -7.02
CA THR A 399 -19.91 -10.12 -5.57
C THR A 399 -20.68 -11.21 -4.80
N GLY A 400 -19.97 -11.89 -3.90
CA GLY A 400 -20.51 -12.98 -3.07
C GLY A 400 -20.23 -14.40 -3.58
N ASP A 401 -19.53 -14.57 -4.71
CA ASP A 401 -19.10 -15.88 -5.20
C ASP A 401 -18.18 -16.63 -4.21
N GLU A 402 -18.39 -17.95 -4.12
CA GLU A 402 -17.50 -18.90 -3.45
C GLU A 402 -16.81 -19.80 -4.49
N VAL A 403 -15.48 -19.85 -4.46
CA VAL A 403 -14.65 -20.63 -5.39
C VAL A 403 -14.10 -21.89 -4.72
N LEU A 404 -14.53 -23.06 -5.18
CA LEU A 404 -14.01 -24.35 -4.74
C LEU A 404 -13.07 -24.92 -5.81
N TRP A 405 -11.79 -25.06 -5.48
CA TRP A 405 -10.85 -25.89 -6.21
C TRP A 405 -10.75 -27.27 -5.56
N TYR A 406 -10.73 -28.33 -6.37
CA TYR A 406 -10.50 -29.68 -5.86
C TYR A 406 -9.67 -30.53 -6.81
N TYR A 407 -8.87 -31.42 -6.24
CA TYR A 407 -8.19 -32.48 -6.96
C TYR A 407 -9.08 -33.73 -6.98
N GLY A 408 -9.49 -34.19 -8.16
CA GLY A 408 -10.41 -35.31 -8.26
C GLY A 408 -10.84 -35.66 -9.68
N ASP A 409 -11.90 -36.46 -9.77
CA ASP A 409 -12.57 -36.81 -11.02
C ASP A 409 -13.70 -35.80 -11.32
N TYR A 410 -13.89 -35.44 -12.59
CA TYR A 410 -14.94 -34.50 -13.03
C TYR A 410 -16.38 -34.93 -12.67
N ARG A 411 -16.59 -36.20 -12.30
CA ARG A 411 -17.89 -36.75 -11.87
C ARG A 411 -18.15 -36.59 -10.36
N TRP A 412 -17.17 -36.14 -9.58
CA TRP A 412 -17.35 -35.96 -8.14
C TRP A 412 -18.20 -34.73 -7.86
N LEU A 413 -19.29 -34.93 -7.13
CA LEU A 413 -20.18 -33.84 -6.73
C LEU A 413 -19.65 -33.15 -5.48
N PRO A 414 -19.75 -31.81 -5.36
CA PRO A 414 -19.32 -31.11 -4.18
C PRO A 414 -20.26 -31.38 -3.01
N THR A 415 -19.69 -31.46 -1.81
CA THR A 415 -20.42 -31.68 -0.57
C THR A 415 -20.16 -30.56 0.43
N ARG A 416 -21.09 -30.43 1.39
CA ARG A 416 -20.96 -29.52 2.54
C ARG A 416 -21.30 -30.25 3.84
N LEU A 417 -20.76 -29.72 4.93
CA LEU A 417 -21.11 -30.07 6.30
C LEU A 417 -21.66 -28.83 7.02
N THR A 418 -22.79 -29.01 7.69
CA THR A 418 -23.37 -28.02 8.63
C THR A 418 -23.61 -28.67 9.97
N LEU A 419 -23.34 -27.96 11.06
CA LEU A 419 -23.73 -28.34 12.41
C LEU A 419 -25.05 -27.64 12.77
N ASP A 420 -25.89 -28.29 13.57
CA ASP A 420 -27.07 -27.66 14.18
C ASP A 420 -26.67 -26.66 15.28
N ASP A 421 -25.70 -27.01 16.12
CA ASP A 421 -25.02 -26.16 17.09
C ASP A 421 -23.50 -26.22 16.88
N THR A 422 -22.84 -25.05 16.82
CA THR A 422 -21.37 -24.95 16.78
C THR A 422 -20.73 -24.93 18.18
N GLU A 423 -21.53 -24.73 19.23
CA GLU A 423 -21.10 -24.70 20.62
C GLU A 423 -22.11 -25.46 21.48
N ILE A 424 -21.68 -26.51 22.18
CA ILE A 424 -22.55 -27.27 23.10
C ILE A 424 -21.91 -27.41 24.49
N SER A 425 -22.72 -27.74 25.51
CA SER A 425 -22.19 -28.08 26.83
C SER A 425 -21.53 -29.46 26.86
N ALA A 426 -20.60 -29.69 27.79
CA ALA A 426 -19.96 -30.99 27.96
C ALA A 426 -20.99 -32.10 28.24
N GLY A 427 -20.92 -33.19 27.47
CA GLY A 427 -21.88 -34.31 27.56
C GLY A 427 -23.23 -34.07 26.87
N ALA A 428 -23.43 -32.94 26.19
CA ALA A 428 -24.52 -32.77 25.22
C ALA A 428 -24.16 -33.41 23.86
N SER A 429 -25.06 -33.29 22.89
CA SER A 429 -24.88 -33.78 21.52
C SER A 429 -25.20 -32.69 20.51
N ALA A 430 -24.46 -32.65 19.40
CA ALA A 430 -24.81 -31.90 18.19
C ALA A 430 -25.04 -32.87 17.02
N THR A 431 -25.65 -32.40 15.95
CA THR A 431 -25.90 -33.15 14.72
C THR A 431 -25.09 -32.53 13.57
N ALA A 432 -24.12 -33.29 13.07
CA ALA A 432 -23.51 -32.99 11.78
C ALA A 432 -24.43 -33.45 10.65
N LYS A 433 -24.80 -32.53 9.76
CA LYS A 433 -25.52 -32.83 8.53
C LYS A 433 -24.59 -32.71 7.33
N VAL A 434 -24.45 -33.78 6.57
CA VAL A 434 -23.68 -33.84 5.33
C VAL A 434 -24.63 -33.87 4.14
N GLU A 435 -24.39 -32.97 3.19
CA GLU A 435 -25.21 -32.85 1.99
C GLU A 435 -24.35 -32.79 0.72
N VAL A 436 -24.82 -33.45 -0.33
CA VAL A 436 -24.28 -33.35 -1.68
C VAL A 436 -25.09 -32.32 -2.48
N PHE A 437 -24.42 -31.50 -3.28
CA PHE A 437 -25.07 -30.63 -4.25
C PHE A 437 -25.35 -31.40 -5.55
N GLU A 438 -26.63 -31.57 -5.89
CA GLU A 438 -27.04 -32.27 -7.11
C GLU A 438 -28.30 -31.63 -7.70
N ASN A 439 -28.30 -31.40 -9.01
CA ASN A 439 -29.43 -30.79 -9.74
C ASN A 439 -29.83 -29.41 -9.18
N GLY A 440 -28.84 -28.59 -8.79
CA GLY A 440 -29.04 -27.23 -8.29
C GLY A 440 -29.49 -27.12 -6.83
N ALA A 441 -29.49 -28.22 -6.07
CA ALA A 441 -29.91 -28.22 -4.66
C ALA A 441 -29.05 -29.16 -3.81
N PHE A 442 -28.89 -28.82 -2.53
CA PHE A 442 -28.31 -29.71 -1.54
C PHE A 442 -29.30 -30.83 -1.14
N ARG A 443 -28.78 -32.05 -1.02
CA ARG A 443 -29.52 -33.26 -0.66
C ARG A 443 -28.75 -34.05 0.38
N ALA A 444 -29.47 -34.69 1.30
CA ALA A 444 -28.91 -35.62 2.29
C ALA A 444 -27.93 -36.62 1.67
N LEU A 445 -26.72 -36.74 2.25
CA LEU A 445 -25.72 -37.73 1.84
C LEU A 445 -25.58 -38.81 2.91
N GLU A 446 -26.27 -39.94 2.72
CA GLU A 446 -26.17 -41.14 3.56
C GLU A 446 -24.80 -41.83 3.41
N GLY A 447 -24.26 -42.39 4.50
CA GLY A 447 -23.00 -43.13 4.49
C GLY A 447 -21.79 -42.28 4.09
N ALA A 448 -21.75 -41.03 4.55
CA ALA A 448 -20.54 -40.21 4.59
C ALA A 448 -19.88 -40.33 5.98
N THR A 449 -18.56 -40.43 5.99
CA THR A 449 -17.76 -40.50 7.23
C THR A 449 -17.56 -39.09 7.76
N VAL A 450 -18.18 -38.74 8.89
CA VAL A 450 -17.91 -37.49 9.63
C VAL A 450 -16.78 -37.75 10.61
N TYR A 451 -15.73 -36.93 10.56
CA TYR A 451 -14.56 -36.98 11.44
C TYR A 451 -14.64 -35.87 12.49
N TYR A 452 -14.22 -36.19 13.72
CA TYR A 452 -14.21 -35.25 14.85
C TYR A 452 -13.11 -35.63 15.85
N GLY A 453 -11.94 -34.99 15.70
CA GLY A 453 -10.70 -35.46 16.32
C GLY A 453 -10.36 -36.88 15.85
N ALA A 454 -9.86 -37.73 16.75
CA ALA A 454 -9.56 -39.14 16.47
C ALA A 454 -10.80 -40.04 16.23
N ASN A 455 -12.03 -39.51 16.32
CA ASN A 455 -13.27 -40.28 16.18
C ASN A 455 -13.91 -40.07 14.81
N SER A 456 -14.71 -41.05 14.37
CA SER A 456 -15.56 -40.89 13.19
C SER A 456 -16.89 -41.65 13.31
N ILE A 457 -17.88 -41.18 12.56
CA ILE A 457 -19.25 -41.73 12.53
C ILE A 457 -19.84 -41.62 11.12
N GLN A 458 -20.71 -42.56 10.75
CA GLN A 458 -21.42 -42.55 9.46
C GLN A 458 -22.74 -41.78 9.54
N THR A 459 -23.06 -41.02 8.50
CA THR A 459 -24.38 -40.38 8.36
C THR A 459 -25.49 -41.39 8.04
N ASN A 460 -26.67 -41.15 8.59
CA ASN A 460 -27.89 -41.91 8.33
C ASN A 460 -28.56 -41.53 6.99
N SER A 461 -29.74 -42.07 6.69
CA SER A 461 -30.53 -41.77 5.48
C SER A 461 -30.95 -40.31 5.29
N ASN A 462 -30.90 -39.49 6.36
CA ASN A 462 -31.16 -38.04 6.31
C ASN A 462 -29.88 -37.22 6.10
N GLY A 463 -28.72 -37.88 5.97
CA GLY A 463 -27.41 -37.23 5.95
C GLY A 463 -26.93 -36.77 7.32
N GLU A 464 -27.54 -37.26 8.41
CA GLU A 464 -27.29 -36.79 9.78
C GLU A 464 -26.42 -37.77 10.58
N ALA A 465 -25.51 -37.22 11.37
CA ALA A 465 -24.67 -37.95 12.33
C ALA A 465 -24.65 -37.23 13.68
N ALA A 466 -24.98 -37.96 14.75
CA ALA A 466 -24.97 -37.42 16.11
C ALA A 466 -23.55 -37.45 16.70
N LEU A 467 -23.02 -36.28 17.03
CA LEU A 467 -21.71 -36.06 17.64
C LEU A 467 -21.85 -35.98 19.15
N THR A 468 -21.11 -36.83 19.87
CA THR A 468 -20.99 -36.79 21.35
C THR A 468 -19.51 -36.88 21.77
N PRO A 469 -18.67 -35.88 21.43
CA PRO A 469 -17.27 -35.89 21.85
C PRO A 469 -17.12 -35.45 23.31
N ASN A 470 -15.89 -35.54 23.82
CA ASN A 470 -15.50 -34.96 25.10
C ASN A 470 -15.45 -33.42 25.00
N ALA A 471 -15.18 -32.74 26.12
CA ALA A 471 -14.94 -31.31 26.10
C ALA A 471 -13.65 -30.98 25.32
N GLY A 472 -13.70 -29.96 24.46
CA GLY A 472 -12.63 -29.62 23.52
C GLY A 472 -13.10 -28.75 22.36
N PHE A 473 -12.17 -28.40 21.47
CA PHE A 473 -12.47 -27.84 20.16
C PHE A 473 -12.18 -28.90 19.08
N TYR A 474 -12.94 -28.90 18.01
CA TYR A 474 -12.83 -29.88 16.93
C TYR A 474 -12.99 -29.21 15.57
N GLN A 475 -12.16 -29.58 14.60
CA GLN A 475 -12.45 -29.35 13.18
C GLN A 475 -13.25 -30.53 12.63
N ILE A 476 -14.55 -30.32 12.44
CA ILE A 476 -15.48 -31.33 11.90
C ILE A 476 -15.46 -31.25 10.37
N TYR A 477 -15.28 -32.39 9.70
CA TYR A 477 -15.42 -32.50 8.25
C TYR A 477 -15.95 -33.89 7.88
N ALA A 478 -16.35 -34.09 6.63
CA ALA A 478 -16.77 -35.39 6.14
C ALA A 478 -16.20 -35.74 4.76
N GLU A 479 -16.03 -37.04 4.55
CA GLU A 479 -15.56 -37.64 3.31
C GLU A 479 -16.46 -38.80 2.88
N LYS A 480 -16.48 -39.04 1.57
CA LYS A 480 -17.11 -40.22 0.97
C LYS A 480 -16.52 -40.49 -0.41
N ASP A 481 -16.15 -41.74 -0.68
CA ASP A 481 -15.64 -42.17 -1.99
C ASP A 481 -16.56 -41.71 -3.13
N GLY A 482 -15.97 -41.01 -4.12
CA GLY A 482 -16.71 -40.48 -5.28
C GLY A 482 -17.28 -39.08 -5.11
N TYR A 483 -16.97 -38.38 -4.02
CA TYR A 483 -17.43 -37.02 -3.73
C TYR A 483 -16.26 -36.12 -3.30
N VAL A 484 -16.40 -34.81 -3.48
CA VAL A 484 -15.43 -33.84 -2.94
C VAL A 484 -15.65 -33.73 -1.42
N ARG A 485 -14.55 -33.70 -0.63
CA ARG A 485 -14.57 -33.45 0.82
C ARG A 485 -15.39 -32.21 1.17
N THR A 486 -16.08 -32.23 2.32
CA THR A 486 -16.84 -31.07 2.80
C THR A 486 -15.93 -29.91 3.20
N ASN A 487 -16.52 -28.72 3.42
CA ASN A 487 -15.89 -27.72 4.28
C ASN A 487 -15.57 -28.30 5.68
N LYS A 488 -14.56 -27.73 6.34
CA LYS A 488 -14.34 -27.92 7.78
C LYS A 488 -15.25 -26.95 8.55
N ALA A 489 -15.74 -27.37 9.72
CA ALA A 489 -16.49 -26.54 10.66
C ALA A 489 -15.86 -26.61 12.04
N LEU A 490 -15.66 -25.46 12.70
CA LEU A 490 -15.20 -25.43 14.08
C LEU A 490 -16.37 -25.78 15.02
N PHE A 491 -16.12 -26.66 15.98
CA PHE A 491 -17.09 -27.13 16.95
C PHE A 491 -16.51 -27.11 18.36
N GLN A 492 -17.18 -26.43 19.29
CA GLN A 492 -16.79 -26.34 20.70
C GLN A 492 -17.70 -27.22 21.56
N VAL A 493 -17.09 -27.99 22.47
CA VAL A 493 -17.81 -28.77 23.48
C VAL A 493 -17.32 -28.40 24.88
N GLY A 494 -18.26 -27.96 25.71
CA GLY A 494 -18.01 -27.43 27.05
C GLY A 494 -17.23 -26.12 27.05
N ASN A 495 -16.62 -25.84 28.20
CA ASN A 495 -15.64 -24.76 28.37
C ASN A 495 -14.28 -25.43 28.61
N PRO A 496 -13.59 -25.91 27.57
CA PRO A 496 -12.26 -26.51 27.74
C PRO A 496 -11.31 -25.46 28.35
N GLU A 497 -10.42 -25.91 29.25
CA GLU A 497 -9.43 -25.03 29.85
C GLU A 497 -8.54 -24.44 28.75
N SER A 498 -8.44 -23.11 28.73
CA SER A 498 -7.67 -22.35 27.73
C SER A 498 -6.74 -21.37 28.44
N GLU A 499 -5.44 -21.55 28.24
CA GLU A 499 -4.42 -20.58 28.62
C GLU A 499 -4.53 -19.36 27.70
N ASN A 500 -4.90 -18.22 28.26
CA ASN A 500 -5.07 -16.98 27.52
C ASN A 500 -3.72 -16.24 27.44
N VAL A 501 -3.09 -16.24 26.27
CA VAL A 501 -1.86 -15.47 26.01
C VAL A 501 -2.20 -13.97 25.88
N ASN A 502 -2.27 -13.28 27.02
CA ASN A 502 -2.44 -11.83 27.12
C ASN A 502 -1.13 -11.15 27.59
N LEU A 503 -0.83 -10.00 26.99
CA LEU A 503 0.52 -9.43 26.95
C LEU A 503 0.83 -8.47 28.12
N SER A 504 1.18 -8.96 29.33
CA SER A 504 1.75 -8.11 30.41
C SER A 504 2.47 -8.90 31.53
N VAL A 505 3.09 -8.21 32.51
CA VAL A 505 4.31 -8.70 33.21
C VAL A 505 4.19 -9.01 34.73
N THR A 506 4.93 -10.04 35.15
CA THR A 506 5.43 -10.44 36.49
C THR A 506 4.43 -10.85 37.60
N VAL A 507 4.72 -12.04 38.19
CA VAL A 507 3.94 -12.78 39.18
C VAL A 507 4.71 -12.96 40.51
N ASN A 508 4.00 -13.12 41.64
CA ASN A 508 4.33 -13.98 42.79
C ASN A 508 3.23 -13.89 43.89
N ALA A 509 2.88 -14.90 44.70
CA ALA A 509 3.41 -16.27 44.85
C ALA A 509 2.34 -17.23 45.44
N GLY A 510 2.57 -18.55 45.39
CA GLY A 510 1.82 -19.54 46.18
C GLY A 510 2.34 -20.98 46.06
N GLN A 511 2.59 -21.65 47.21
CA GLN A 511 2.88 -23.10 47.31
C GLN A 511 1.97 -23.77 48.35
N VAL A 512 1.32 -24.89 47.98
CA VAL A 512 0.85 -26.06 48.78
C VAL A 512 0.67 -27.24 47.80
N GLY A 513 0.88 -28.54 48.08
CA GLY A 513 1.49 -29.19 49.25
C GLY A 513 0.72 -30.41 49.79
N GLY A 514 0.80 -31.59 49.16
CA GLY A 514 0.14 -32.83 49.63
C GLY A 514 0.53 -34.09 48.84
N GLU A 515 0.58 -35.27 49.50
CA GLU A 515 1.19 -36.51 49.00
C GLU A 515 0.21 -37.60 48.52
N THR A 516 0.65 -38.36 47.50
CA THR A 516 0.34 -39.77 47.17
C THR A 516 -1.11 -40.23 46.94
N GLU A 517 -1.53 -40.21 45.67
CA GLU A 517 -1.81 -41.46 44.91
C GLU A 517 -0.89 -41.45 43.66
N GLU A 518 -0.94 -42.44 42.75
CA GLU A 518 -0.23 -42.28 41.46
C GLU A 518 -0.74 -40.99 40.79
N PRO A 519 0.14 -40.10 40.28
CA PRO A 519 -0.31 -38.82 39.77
C PRO A 519 -1.26 -39.08 38.59
N PRO A 520 -2.43 -38.43 38.53
CA PRO A 520 -3.26 -38.48 37.34
C PRO A 520 -2.42 -38.06 36.13
N GLN A 521 -2.72 -38.62 34.95
CA GLN A 521 -2.13 -38.15 33.69
C GLN A 521 -2.45 -36.66 33.55
N THR A 522 -1.48 -35.79 33.82
CA THR A 522 -1.66 -34.34 33.80
C THR A 522 -1.31 -33.84 32.42
N ILE A 523 -2.31 -33.34 31.69
CA ILE A 523 -2.09 -32.46 30.56
C ILE A 523 -1.55 -31.15 31.12
N SER A 524 -0.32 -30.78 30.75
CA SER A 524 0.26 -29.49 31.09
C SER A 524 1.30 -29.14 30.04
N PHE A 525 1.24 -27.93 29.50
CA PHE A 525 2.25 -27.43 28.58
C PHE A 525 2.43 -25.93 28.78
N THR A 526 3.45 -25.36 28.16
CA THR A 526 3.74 -23.93 28.23
C THR A 526 4.26 -23.46 26.88
N VAL A 527 3.80 -22.28 26.45
CA VAL A 527 4.24 -21.63 25.22
C VAL A 527 5.01 -20.36 25.58
N ASN A 528 6.17 -20.14 24.98
CA ASN A 528 7.02 -18.99 25.23
C ASN A 528 7.62 -18.44 23.92
N PRO A 529 7.62 -17.12 23.68
CA PRO A 529 7.17 -16.06 24.57
C PRO A 529 5.65 -15.96 24.68
N SER A 530 5.16 -15.51 25.84
CA SER A 530 3.76 -15.10 26.04
C SER A 530 3.42 -13.74 25.40
N ASN A 531 4.31 -13.21 24.54
CA ASN A 531 4.06 -12.04 23.71
C ASN A 531 4.83 -12.12 22.39
N ILE A 532 4.15 -11.83 21.30
CA ILE A 532 4.68 -11.82 19.94
C ILE A 532 4.41 -10.44 19.30
N ASP A 533 5.38 -9.53 19.40
CA ASP A 533 5.37 -8.27 18.65
C ASP A 533 6.05 -8.47 17.28
N PHE A 534 5.27 -8.44 16.20
CA PHE A 534 5.77 -8.53 14.82
C PHE A 534 6.47 -7.25 14.32
N GLY A 535 6.31 -6.13 15.02
CA GLY A 535 6.83 -4.81 14.64
C GLY A 535 6.03 -4.18 13.50
N THR A 536 6.54 -3.07 12.97
CA THR A 536 5.92 -2.36 11.84
C THR A 536 6.16 -3.11 10.52
N LEU A 537 5.10 -3.74 9.98
CA LEU A 537 5.11 -4.40 8.68
C LEU A 537 4.38 -3.55 7.63
N ASN A 538 5.03 -3.33 6.49
CA ASN A 538 4.39 -2.77 5.30
C ASN A 538 3.74 -3.89 4.47
N LYS A 539 2.82 -3.52 3.56
CA LYS A 539 2.23 -4.47 2.60
C LYS A 539 3.33 -5.16 1.78
N GLY A 540 3.22 -6.47 1.62
CA GLY A 540 4.22 -7.34 0.99
C GLY A 540 5.37 -7.78 1.88
N GLN A 541 5.41 -7.37 3.16
CA GLN A 541 6.42 -7.82 4.12
C GLN A 541 5.89 -8.94 5.03
N ASN A 542 6.82 -9.73 5.56
CA ASN A 542 6.55 -10.71 6.61
C ASN A 542 7.51 -10.49 7.79
N ALA A 543 7.13 -11.04 8.94
CA ALA A 543 8.02 -11.23 10.07
C ALA A 543 7.78 -12.58 10.73
N SER A 544 8.85 -13.19 11.21
CA SER A 544 8.85 -14.42 12.00
C SER A 544 9.27 -14.13 13.44
N ARG A 545 8.74 -14.91 14.40
CA ARG A 545 9.07 -14.89 15.82
C ARG A 545 9.10 -16.30 16.37
N ASP A 546 10.18 -16.66 17.03
CA ASP A 546 10.37 -17.99 17.61
C ASP A 546 9.36 -18.28 18.73
N LEU A 547 8.91 -19.53 18.79
CA LEU A 547 8.01 -20.08 19.81
C LEU A 547 8.53 -21.41 20.32
N ALA A 548 8.73 -21.50 21.62
CA ALA A 548 9.01 -22.75 22.33
C ALA A 548 7.71 -23.29 22.92
N ILE A 549 7.42 -24.57 22.69
CA ILE A 549 6.31 -25.30 23.30
C ILE A 549 6.92 -26.43 24.14
N LEU A 550 6.64 -26.45 25.44
CA LEU A 550 7.17 -27.43 26.40
C LEU A 550 6.03 -28.22 27.03
N ASN A 551 6.05 -29.54 26.93
CA ASN A 551 5.13 -30.43 27.64
C ASN A 551 5.64 -30.63 29.08
N ASN A 552 5.01 -29.93 30.04
CA ASN A 552 5.26 -30.04 31.48
C ASN A 552 4.40 -31.14 32.14
N GLY A 553 3.61 -31.86 31.36
CA GLY A 553 2.70 -32.91 31.78
C GLY A 553 3.35 -34.28 31.95
N THR A 554 2.54 -35.24 32.38
CA THR A 554 2.94 -36.66 32.56
C THR A 554 2.42 -37.58 31.45
N THR A 555 1.88 -36.99 30.37
CA THR A 555 1.28 -37.68 29.22
C THR A 555 1.77 -37.07 27.90
N ASN A 556 1.63 -37.81 26.79
CA ASN A 556 1.93 -37.29 25.46
C ASN A 556 0.79 -36.38 24.98
N LEU A 557 1.11 -35.35 24.20
CA LEU A 557 0.15 -34.36 23.72
C LEU A 557 0.15 -34.30 22.19
N SER A 558 -1.02 -34.24 21.55
CA SER A 558 -1.17 -33.57 20.24
C SER A 558 -1.58 -32.13 20.50
N ILE A 559 -0.92 -31.18 19.82
CA ILE A 559 -1.07 -29.74 20.02
C ILE A 559 -1.48 -29.07 18.71
N GLU A 560 -2.61 -28.38 18.74
CA GLU A 560 -3.18 -27.60 17.62
C GLU A 560 -3.25 -26.10 17.95
N THR A 561 -3.53 -25.25 16.95
CA THR A 561 -3.72 -23.80 17.16
C THR A 561 -5.03 -23.21 16.65
N VAL A 562 -5.48 -22.13 17.30
CA VAL A 562 -6.63 -21.30 16.93
C VAL A 562 -6.21 -19.83 16.96
N VAL A 563 -6.67 -19.01 15.99
CA VAL A 563 -6.44 -17.56 15.98
C VAL A 563 -7.74 -16.77 16.08
N SER A 564 -7.73 -15.71 16.88
CA SER A 564 -8.83 -14.74 17.00
C SER A 564 -8.32 -13.30 16.95
N GLY A 565 -9.24 -12.32 16.87
CA GLY A 565 -8.92 -10.89 16.73
C GLY A 565 -9.06 -10.35 15.31
N ASP A 566 -8.15 -9.45 14.90
CA ASP A 566 -8.15 -8.81 13.58
C ASP A 566 -7.98 -9.83 12.44
N ASP A 567 -8.64 -9.57 11.31
CA ASP A 567 -8.62 -10.43 10.13
C ASP A 567 -7.21 -10.64 9.57
N LEU A 568 -6.28 -9.69 9.78
CA LEU A 568 -4.87 -9.85 9.42
C LEU A 568 -4.27 -11.14 10.00
N PHE A 569 -4.48 -11.42 11.29
CA PHE A 569 -3.94 -12.62 11.93
C PHE A 569 -4.73 -13.87 11.52
N LYS A 570 -6.06 -13.81 11.54
CA LYS A 570 -6.93 -14.95 11.21
C LYS A 570 -6.74 -15.43 9.77
N GLN A 571 -6.32 -14.57 8.85
CA GLN A 571 -6.09 -14.92 7.45
C GLN A 571 -4.61 -15.19 7.12
N ASN A 572 -3.64 -14.54 7.80
CA ASN A 572 -2.25 -14.50 7.34
C ASN A 572 -1.19 -14.94 8.37
N LEU A 573 -1.61 -15.50 9.51
CA LEU A 573 -0.69 -16.07 10.49
C LEU A 573 -0.38 -17.55 10.19
N LYS A 574 0.89 -17.91 10.27
CA LYS A 574 1.40 -19.28 10.20
C LYS A 574 2.07 -19.68 11.51
N VAL A 575 2.12 -20.98 11.78
CA VAL A 575 2.91 -21.59 12.85
C VAL A 575 3.81 -22.64 12.21
N GLY A 576 5.12 -22.40 12.23
CA GLY A 576 6.06 -23.06 11.32
C GLY A 576 5.72 -22.71 9.88
N ASP A 577 5.71 -23.72 9.00
CA ASP A 577 5.33 -23.57 7.59
C ASP A 577 3.81 -23.63 7.35
N ALA A 578 3.04 -24.17 8.31
CA ALA A 578 1.60 -24.37 8.22
C ALA A 578 0.80 -23.10 8.57
N ILE A 579 -0.38 -22.93 7.98
CA ILE A 579 -1.36 -21.93 8.44
C ILE A 579 -1.79 -22.32 9.87
N TRP A 580 -2.06 -21.35 10.74
CA TRP A 580 -2.46 -21.62 12.13
C TRP A 580 -3.61 -22.65 12.25
N SER A 581 -4.54 -22.70 11.30
CA SER A 581 -5.68 -23.63 11.28
C SER A 581 -5.33 -25.05 10.82
N GLN A 582 -4.07 -25.30 10.46
CA GLN A 582 -3.53 -26.59 10.00
C GLN A 582 -2.29 -27.02 10.81
N TYR A 583 -1.88 -26.23 11.81
CA TYR A 583 -0.75 -26.59 12.65
C TYR A 583 -1.16 -27.68 13.65
N GLU A 584 -0.48 -28.82 13.58
CA GLU A 584 -0.55 -29.92 14.53
C GLU A 584 0.88 -30.36 14.89
N THR A 585 1.14 -30.70 16.16
CA THR A 585 2.42 -31.29 16.57
C THR A 585 2.27 -32.24 17.76
N ASP A 586 2.94 -33.39 17.68
CA ASP A 586 3.00 -34.38 18.76
C ASP A 586 4.19 -34.13 19.68
N LEU A 587 3.92 -34.02 20.98
CA LEU A 587 4.91 -33.66 22.00
C LEU A 587 4.87 -34.65 23.17
N ALA A 588 5.90 -35.49 23.27
CA ALA A 588 6.03 -36.48 24.34
C ALA A 588 6.13 -35.85 25.74
N ALA A 589 5.75 -36.59 26.79
CA ALA A 589 5.84 -36.13 28.18
C ALA A 589 7.26 -35.64 28.52
N GLY A 590 7.38 -34.39 28.99
CA GLY A 590 8.67 -33.76 29.34
C GLY A 590 9.52 -33.28 28.15
N ALA A 591 9.01 -33.36 26.91
CA ALA A 591 9.72 -32.87 25.72
C ALA A 591 9.35 -31.42 25.38
N ASP A 592 10.25 -30.72 24.70
CA ASP A 592 10.01 -29.42 24.07
C ASP A 592 10.16 -29.46 22.55
N THR A 593 9.53 -28.51 21.88
CA THR A 593 9.69 -28.25 20.45
C THR A 593 9.81 -26.75 20.19
N GLN A 594 10.49 -26.41 19.11
CA GLN A 594 10.68 -25.03 18.66
C GLN A 594 9.99 -24.85 17.30
N THR A 595 9.13 -23.86 17.21
CA THR A 595 8.42 -23.44 15.99
C THR A 595 8.51 -21.93 15.84
N GLN A 596 7.84 -21.35 14.85
CA GLN A 596 7.81 -19.90 14.64
C GLN A 596 6.40 -19.42 14.33
N ALA A 597 5.94 -18.35 14.97
CA ALA A 597 4.79 -17.60 14.45
C ALA A 597 5.28 -16.71 13.31
N VAL A 598 4.71 -16.87 12.11
CA VAL A 598 5.07 -16.08 10.93
C VAL A 598 3.85 -15.32 10.46
N LEU A 599 3.89 -13.98 10.54
CA LEU A 599 2.84 -13.11 10.02
C LEU A 599 3.29 -12.52 8.68
N SER A 600 2.45 -12.66 7.67
CA SER A 600 2.61 -11.96 6.39
C SER A 600 1.56 -10.86 6.27
N VAL A 601 1.93 -9.68 5.78
CA VAL A 601 0.98 -8.66 5.34
C VAL A 601 0.92 -8.73 3.82
N PRO A 602 -0.17 -9.18 3.19
CA PRO A 602 -0.27 -9.23 1.73
C PRO A 602 -0.03 -7.86 1.07
N THR A 603 0.52 -7.85 -0.14
CA THR A 603 0.66 -6.62 -0.96
C THR A 603 -0.68 -5.92 -1.18
N PHE A 604 -1.76 -6.70 -1.22
CA PHE A 604 -3.15 -6.26 -1.39
C PHE A 604 -3.93 -6.05 -0.07
N TYR A 605 -3.30 -6.13 1.10
CA TYR A 605 -4.00 -6.03 2.40
C TYR A 605 -4.89 -4.77 2.49
N SER A 606 -6.17 -4.98 2.78
CA SER A 606 -7.25 -3.99 2.69
C SER A 606 -7.66 -3.39 4.05
N GLY A 607 -7.32 -4.05 5.17
CA GLY A 607 -7.80 -3.75 6.53
C GLY A 607 -7.31 -2.45 7.20
N GLY A 608 -6.79 -1.49 6.44
CA GLY A 608 -6.33 -0.18 6.93
C GLY A 608 -4.97 -0.19 7.65
N SER A 609 -4.39 1.00 7.83
CA SER A 609 -3.19 1.22 8.64
C SER A 609 -3.55 1.42 10.12
N GLY A 610 -2.68 0.97 11.02
CA GLY A 610 -2.85 1.14 12.47
C GLY A 610 -2.27 -0.03 13.26
N GLU A 611 -2.45 0.02 14.58
CA GLU A 611 -2.12 -1.09 15.47
C GLU A 611 -3.12 -2.24 15.29
N LYS A 612 -2.61 -3.46 15.12
CA LYS A 612 -3.40 -4.67 14.83
C LYS A 612 -3.19 -5.69 15.94
N ASN A 613 -4.29 -6.21 16.47
CA ASN A 613 -4.29 -7.12 17.62
C ASN A 613 -4.97 -8.45 17.29
N GLY A 614 -4.37 -9.54 17.75
CA GLY A 614 -4.87 -10.91 17.60
C GLY A 614 -4.33 -11.81 18.70
N ILE A 615 -4.96 -12.96 18.89
CA ILE A 615 -4.57 -13.97 19.88
C ILE A 615 -4.33 -15.28 19.15
N LEU A 616 -3.13 -15.84 19.29
CA LEU A 616 -2.78 -17.20 18.88
C LEU A 616 -2.87 -18.10 20.12
N THR A 617 -3.88 -18.98 20.14
CA THR A 617 -4.12 -19.93 21.22
C THR A 617 -3.61 -21.30 20.79
N PHE A 618 -2.73 -21.89 21.59
CA PHE A 618 -2.37 -23.30 21.50
C PHE A 618 -3.29 -24.10 22.43
N TRP A 619 -3.71 -25.29 22.01
CA TRP A 619 -4.44 -26.22 22.87
C TRP A 619 -3.91 -27.64 22.66
N ALA A 620 -4.06 -28.49 23.68
CA ALA A 620 -3.48 -29.82 23.70
C ALA A 620 -4.52 -30.89 24.07
N THR A 621 -4.42 -32.05 23.43
CA THR A 621 -5.15 -33.27 23.83
C THR A 621 -4.16 -34.36 24.24
N ALA A 622 -4.49 -35.14 25.26
CA ALA A 622 -3.71 -36.32 25.63
C ALA A 622 -3.86 -37.43 24.57
N GLN A 623 -2.76 -38.11 24.26
CA GLN A 623 -2.72 -39.31 23.40
C GLN A 623 -2.88 -40.61 24.20
#